data_AF-A0A7V7WUX1-F1
#
_entry.id   AF-A0A7V7WUX1-F1
#
_cell.length_a   1.000
_cell.length_b   1.000
_cell.length_c   1.000
_cell.angle_alpha   90.00
_cell.angle_beta   90.00
_cell.angle_gamma   90.00
#
_symmetry.space_group_name_H-M   'P 1'
#
loop_
_entity.id
_entity.type
_entity.pdbx_description
1 polymer ?
#
loop_
_entity_poly.entity_id
_entity_poly.type
_entity_poly.pdbx_seq_one_letter_code
_entity_poly.pdbx_strand_id
1 'polypeptide(L)'
;MVTLLRFALDGGAALELLPRQLVIAGWTGRDRAAIDHHIDELAAIGVPRPSGVPLYYRVAASLLTQGERIEVLGAGSSGEVEPVLVRAQGRWWLTVGSDHTDRGAERGGVALSKQLCAKPLATRAWPWDDVVGRADAIGLRSEIFEHGRWVRYQDGTLAAIRP
;
A
#
# COMPACT_ATOMS: atom_id res chain seq x y z
N MET A 1 -0.16 8.32 -18.50
CA MET A 1 1.06 9.11 -18.28
C MET A 1 1.40 9.05 -16.80
N VAL A 2 2.67 9.11 -16.40
CA VAL A 2 3.04 9.20 -14.98
C VAL A 2 2.80 10.63 -14.49
N THR A 3 2.22 10.78 -13.31
CA THR A 3 1.93 12.08 -12.68
C THR A 3 3.11 12.54 -11.83
N LEU A 4 3.38 13.85 -11.84
CA LEU A 4 4.31 14.46 -10.89
C LEU A 4 3.73 14.35 -9.48
N LEU A 5 4.45 13.68 -8.58
CA LEU A 5 4.08 13.62 -7.17
C LEU A 5 4.73 14.77 -6.43
N ARG A 6 3.99 15.42 -5.54
CA ARG A 6 4.46 16.50 -4.66
C ARG A 6 4.11 16.18 -3.22
N PHE A 7 5.12 16.07 -2.37
CA PHE A 7 4.96 15.85 -0.94
C PHE A 7 5.36 17.11 -0.18
N ALA A 8 4.47 17.63 0.65
CA ALA A 8 4.80 18.62 1.65
C ALA A 8 5.69 17.97 2.72
N LEU A 9 6.75 18.67 3.09
CA LEU A 9 7.68 18.27 4.15
C LEU A 9 7.47 19.16 5.38
N ASP A 10 7.97 18.72 6.52
CA ASP A 10 8.03 19.56 7.71
C ASP A 10 8.92 20.79 7.44
N GLY A 11 8.55 21.95 8.00
CA GLY A 11 9.23 23.22 7.74
C GLY A 11 8.87 23.92 6.42
N GLY A 12 7.86 23.43 5.68
CA GLY A 12 7.30 24.12 4.51
C GLY A 12 8.02 23.86 3.19
N ALA A 13 9.05 23.01 3.19
CA ALA A 13 9.68 22.51 1.96
C ALA A 13 8.74 21.53 1.22
N ALA A 14 9.08 21.24 -0.04
CA ALA A 14 8.37 20.24 -0.84
C ALA A 14 9.35 19.31 -1.55
N LEU A 15 8.98 18.03 -1.62
CA LEU A 15 9.64 17.02 -2.43
C LEU A 15 8.81 16.74 -3.67
N GLU A 16 9.40 16.93 -4.84
CA GLU A 16 8.78 16.60 -6.12
C GLU A 16 9.52 15.44 -6.79
N LEU A 17 8.77 14.49 -7.35
CA LEU A 17 9.34 13.43 -8.18
C LEU A 17 8.37 12.91 -9.23
N LEU A 18 8.93 12.48 -10.36
CA LEU A 18 8.25 11.62 -11.32
C LEU A 18 8.63 10.16 -11.02
N PRO A 19 7.71 9.33 -10.50
CA PRO A 19 8.02 7.96 -10.15
C PRO A 19 8.28 7.13 -11.41
N ARG A 20 9.40 6.40 -11.42
CA ARG A 20 9.77 5.51 -12.53
C ARG A 20 9.39 4.06 -12.28
N GLN A 21 9.26 3.70 -11.00
CA GLN A 21 9.02 2.34 -10.56
C GLN A 21 8.06 2.37 -9.37
N LEU A 22 7.17 1.38 -9.33
CA LEU A 22 6.31 1.10 -8.20
C LEU A 22 6.42 -0.39 -7.90
N VAL A 23 6.72 -0.70 -6.65
CA VAL A 23 6.83 -2.06 -6.13
C VAL A 23 5.97 -2.14 -4.88
N ILE A 24 5.15 -3.19 -4.82
CA ILE A 24 4.35 -3.54 -3.66
C ILE A 24 5.00 -4.75 -3.00
N ALA A 25 5.20 -4.71 -1.69
CA ALA A 25 5.68 -5.84 -0.92
C ALA A 25 4.48 -6.56 -0.28
N GLY A 26 4.16 -7.77 -0.76
CA GLY A 26 3.15 -8.62 -0.17
C GLY A 26 3.73 -9.65 0.79
N TRP A 27 2.87 -10.19 1.65
CA TRP A 27 3.23 -11.24 2.64
C TRP A 27 4.35 -10.78 3.58
N THR A 28 4.30 -9.52 4.00
CA THR A 28 5.33 -8.84 4.78
C THR A 28 5.14 -8.98 6.29
N GLY A 29 4.13 -9.71 6.75
CA GLY A 29 3.86 -9.93 8.17
C GLY A 29 5.04 -10.53 8.94
N ARG A 30 5.22 -10.12 10.20
CA ARG A 30 6.20 -10.73 11.12
C ARG A 30 5.76 -12.09 11.61
N ASP A 31 4.45 -12.28 11.77
CA ASP A 31 3.88 -13.55 12.19
C ASP A 31 3.79 -14.50 11.00
N ARG A 32 4.70 -15.47 10.99
CA ARG A 32 4.77 -16.48 9.95
C ARG A 32 3.54 -17.39 9.94
N ALA A 33 3.01 -17.74 11.10
CA ALA A 33 1.84 -18.63 11.19
C ALA A 33 0.59 -17.93 10.66
N ALA A 34 0.42 -16.64 10.96
CA ALA A 34 -0.66 -15.84 10.39
C ALA A 34 -0.56 -15.71 8.87
N ILE A 35 0.66 -15.53 8.32
CA ILE A 35 0.87 -15.54 6.87
C ILE A 35 0.50 -16.89 6.26
N ASP A 36 1.02 -17.98 6.82
CA ASP A 36 0.77 -19.33 6.27
C ASP A 36 -0.72 -19.68 6.32
N HIS A 37 -1.42 -19.30 7.40
CA HIS A 37 -2.87 -19.43 7.50
C HIS A 37 -3.61 -18.65 6.41
N HIS A 38 -3.24 -17.39 6.18
CA HIS A 38 -3.86 -16.56 5.15
C HIS A 38 -3.61 -17.10 3.72
N ILE A 39 -2.43 -17.68 3.48
CA ILE A 39 -2.13 -18.39 2.22
C ILE A 39 -3.08 -19.58 2.02
N ASP A 40 -3.36 -20.34 3.09
CA ASP A 40 -4.30 -21.47 3.02
C ASP A 40 -5.75 -21.02 2.78
N GLU A 41 -6.19 -19.93 3.43
CA GLU A 41 -7.52 -19.33 3.18
C GLU A 41 -7.70 -18.93 1.71
N LEU A 42 -6.70 -18.24 1.15
CA LEU A 42 -6.73 -17.79 -0.25
C LEU A 42 -6.66 -18.99 -1.22
N ALA A 43 -5.85 -20.01 -0.91
CA ALA A 43 -5.78 -21.22 -1.71
C ALA A 43 -7.13 -21.97 -1.73
N ALA A 44 -7.86 -22.00 -0.61
CA ALA A 44 -9.17 -22.65 -0.53
C ALA A 44 -10.23 -22.03 -1.45
N ILE A 45 -10.08 -20.73 -1.80
CA ILE A 45 -10.96 -20.03 -2.74
C ILE A 45 -10.40 -19.93 -4.17
N GLY A 46 -9.33 -20.67 -4.46
CA GLY A 46 -8.72 -20.79 -5.78
C GLY A 46 -7.64 -19.78 -6.12
N VAL A 47 -7.18 -18.96 -5.17
CA VAL A 47 -6.08 -18.01 -5.41
C VAL A 47 -4.75 -18.77 -5.35
N PRO A 48 -3.85 -18.61 -6.36
CA PRO A 48 -2.55 -19.27 -6.34
C PRO A 48 -1.70 -18.87 -5.14
N ARG A 49 -1.00 -19.85 -4.54
CA ARG A 49 -0.02 -19.61 -3.47
C ARG A 49 1.12 -18.73 -3.98
N PRO A 50 1.70 -17.85 -3.15
CA PRO A 50 2.82 -17.01 -3.57
C PRO A 50 4.08 -17.87 -3.82
N SER A 51 4.93 -17.43 -4.74
CA SER A 51 6.20 -18.10 -5.07
C SER A 51 7.30 -17.88 -4.01
N GLY A 52 7.08 -16.97 -3.06
CA GLY A 52 7.99 -16.67 -1.97
C GLY A 52 7.34 -15.78 -0.91
N VAL A 53 7.92 -15.73 0.28
CA VAL A 53 7.44 -14.91 1.40
C VAL A 53 8.63 -14.15 2.02
N PRO A 54 8.73 -12.82 1.85
CA PRO A 54 7.78 -11.94 1.16
C PRO A 54 7.82 -12.09 -0.38
N LEU A 55 6.81 -11.54 -1.06
CA LEU A 55 6.77 -11.46 -2.53
C LEU A 55 6.62 -10.01 -2.98
N TYR A 56 7.40 -9.60 -3.98
CA TYR A 56 7.37 -8.24 -4.51
C TYR A 56 6.66 -8.19 -5.86
N TYR A 57 5.61 -7.38 -5.95
CA TYR A 57 4.83 -7.16 -7.15
C TYR A 57 5.24 -5.83 -7.81
N ARG A 58 5.64 -5.89 -9.07
CA ARG A 58 5.84 -4.68 -9.88
C ARG A 58 4.53 -4.34 -10.57
N VAL A 59 4.11 -3.09 -10.43
CA VAL A 59 2.97 -2.55 -11.15
C VAL A 59 3.36 -1.24 -11.85
N ALA A 60 2.53 -0.79 -12.78
CA ALA A 60 2.80 0.43 -13.52
C ALA A 60 2.89 1.65 -12.59
N ALA A 61 4.00 2.42 -12.68
CA ALA A 61 4.18 3.64 -11.90
C ALA A 61 3.10 4.71 -12.20
N SER A 62 2.45 4.63 -13.36
CA SER A 62 1.33 5.50 -13.73
C SER A 62 0.06 5.26 -12.92
N LEU A 63 0.00 4.20 -12.11
CA LEU A 63 -1.11 3.99 -11.17
C LEU A 63 -1.04 4.93 -9.96
N LEU A 64 0.13 5.51 -9.68
CA LEU A 64 0.31 6.43 -8.57
C LEU A 64 -0.46 7.72 -8.80
N THR A 65 -1.21 8.15 -7.78
CA THR A 65 -1.98 9.39 -7.81
C THR A 65 -1.99 10.03 -6.43
N GLN A 66 -2.16 11.35 -6.37
CA GLN A 66 -2.45 12.08 -5.13
C GLN A 66 -3.85 12.72 -5.19
N GLY A 67 -4.69 12.25 -6.12
CA GLY A 67 -6.09 12.65 -6.19
C GLY A 67 -6.89 12.14 -5.00
N GLU A 68 -7.87 12.92 -4.55
CA GLU A 68 -8.76 12.57 -3.42
C GLU A 68 -9.74 11.43 -3.76
N ARG A 69 -9.91 11.14 -5.06
CA ARG A 69 -10.79 10.10 -5.57
C ARG A 69 -10.06 9.31 -6.64
N ILE A 70 -10.39 8.02 -6.71
CA ILE A 70 -9.96 7.12 -7.77
C ILE A 70 -11.20 6.52 -8.43
N GLU A 71 -11.06 6.15 -9.69
CA GLU A 71 -12.08 5.39 -10.40
C GLU A 71 -11.71 3.91 -10.36
N VAL A 72 -12.72 3.07 -10.15
CA VAL A 72 -12.60 1.61 -10.10
C VAL A 72 -13.71 1.01 -10.95
N LEU A 73 -13.48 -0.20 -11.46
CA LEU A 73 -14.40 -0.86 -12.39
C LEU A 73 -15.81 -1.07 -11.78
N GLY A 74 -15.88 -1.29 -10.48
CA GLY A 74 -17.13 -1.47 -9.75
C GLY A 74 -16.91 -1.59 -8.24
N ALA A 75 -17.93 -2.09 -7.53
CA ALA A 75 -17.92 -2.19 -6.07
C ALA A 75 -16.98 -3.30 -5.52
N GLY A 76 -16.44 -4.17 -6.37
CA GLY A 76 -15.60 -5.31 -5.98
C GLY A 76 -14.15 -4.98 -5.68
N SER A 77 -13.83 -3.74 -5.33
CA SER A 77 -12.47 -3.32 -4.98
C SER A 77 -12.42 -2.76 -3.56
N SER A 78 -11.25 -2.83 -2.92
CA SER A 78 -11.07 -2.34 -1.56
C SER A 78 -9.73 -1.65 -1.40
N GLY A 79 -9.67 -0.63 -0.54
CA GLY A 79 -8.41 -0.03 -0.13
C GLY A 79 -7.61 -0.94 0.81
N GLU A 80 -6.31 -0.77 0.82
CA GLU A 80 -5.39 -1.40 1.79
C GLU A 80 -4.42 -0.31 2.23
N VAL A 81 -4.60 0.26 3.43
CA VAL A 81 -3.70 1.32 3.89
C VAL A 81 -2.33 0.73 4.17
N GLU A 82 -1.29 1.33 3.59
CA GLU A 82 0.08 0.84 3.64
C GLU A 82 1.08 1.96 3.96
N PRO A 83 2.17 1.69 4.70
CA PRO A 83 3.30 2.59 4.74
C PRO A 83 4.02 2.53 3.39
N VAL A 84 4.35 3.69 2.82
CA VAL A 84 5.00 3.77 1.51
C VAL A 84 6.36 4.42 1.66
N LEU A 85 7.39 3.72 1.21
CA LEU A 85 8.75 4.27 1.10
C LEU A 85 8.98 4.84 -0.30
N VAL A 86 9.30 6.12 -0.36
CA VAL A 86 9.61 6.86 -1.58
C VAL A 86 11.11 7.13 -1.63
N ARG A 87 11.78 6.70 -2.70
CA ARG A 87 13.19 7.06 -2.95
C ARG A 87 13.26 8.31 -3.81
N ALA A 88 13.79 9.39 -3.27
CA ALA A 88 14.00 10.63 -4.01
C ALA A 88 15.21 11.40 -3.47
N GLN A 89 15.94 12.06 -4.36
CA GLN A 89 17.13 12.86 -4.01
C GLN A 89 18.16 12.09 -3.16
N GLY A 90 18.35 10.79 -3.44
CA GLY A 90 19.31 9.96 -2.71
C GLY A 90 18.89 9.58 -1.28
N ARG A 91 17.64 9.87 -0.88
CA ARG A 91 17.10 9.58 0.47
C ARG A 91 15.80 8.80 0.39
N TRP A 92 15.47 8.11 1.49
CA TRP A 92 14.19 7.45 1.69
C TRP A 92 13.25 8.35 2.48
N TRP A 93 11.99 8.36 2.06
CA TRP A 93 10.92 9.14 2.67
C TRP A 93 9.76 8.20 2.98
N LEU A 94 9.18 8.32 4.17
CA LEU A 94 7.96 7.64 4.55
C LEU A 94 6.76 8.51 4.18
N THR A 95 5.74 7.89 3.58
CA THR A 95 4.40 8.45 3.44
C THR A 95 3.38 7.32 3.67
N VAL A 96 2.10 7.61 3.45
CA VAL A 96 1.02 6.62 3.50
C VAL A 96 0.33 6.55 2.15
N GLY A 97 -0.11 5.37 1.77
CA GLY A 97 -0.88 5.16 0.55
C GLY A 97 -1.92 4.06 0.73
N SER A 98 -2.66 3.81 -0.34
CA SER A 98 -3.53 2.64 -0.45
C SER A 98 -3.03 1.71 -1.55
N ASP A 99 -2.78 0.45 -1.20
CA ASP A 99 -2.60 -0.63 -2.16
C ASP A 99 -3.96 -1.19 -2.60
N HIS A 100 -4.77 -0.31 -3.21
CA HIS A 100 -6.15 -0.62 -3.58
C HIS A 100 -6.19 -1.85 -4.49
N THR A 101 -7.06 -2.81 -4.20
CA THR A 101 -7.02 -4.14 -4.82
C THR A 101 -8.39 -4.52 -5.38
N ASP A 102 -8.42 -5.03 -6.61
CA ASP A 102 -9.64 -5.62 -7.19
C ASP A 102 -9.82 -7.06 -6.72
N ARG A 103 -10.84 -7.31 -5.89
CA ARG A 103 -11.08 -8.60 -5.25
C ARG A 103 -11.64 -9.65 -6.22
N GLY A 104 -12.26 -9.21 -7.31
CA GLY A 104 -12.71 -10.11 -8.37
C GLY A 104 -11.52 -10.68 -9.14
N ALA A 105 -10.61 -9.80 -9.57
CA ALA A 105 -9.41 -10.17 -10.30
C ALA A 105 -8.37 -10.92 -9.45
N GLU A 106 -8.40 -10.76 -8.12
CA GLU A 106 -7.47 -11.43 -7.19
C GLU A 106 -7.53 -12.95 -7.29
N ARG A 107 -8.71 -13.50 -7.62
CA ARG A 107 -8.89 -14.92 -7.95
C ARG A 107 -8.04 -15.38 -9.13
N GLY A 108 -7.83 -14.50 -10.11
CA GLY A 108 -6.93 -14.74 -11.24
C GLY A 108 -5.46 -14.47 -10.92
N GLY A 109 -5.16 -13.88 -9.76
CA GLY A 109 -3.81 -13.66 -9.24
C GLY A 109 -3.63 -12.31 -8.55
N VAL A 110 -2.92 -12.32 -7.43
CA VAL A 110 -2.64 -11.12 -6.61
C VAL A 110 -1.90 -10.02 -7.40
N ALA A 111 -1.00 -10.39 -8.30
CA ALA A 111 -0.30 -9.40 -9.14
C ALA A 111 -1.26 -8.69 -10.11
N LEU A 112 -2.22 -9.43 -10.67
CA LEU A 112 -3.22 -8.89 -11.60
C LEU A 112 -4.15 -7.92 -10.87
N SER A 113 -4.71 -8.33 -9.72
CA SER A 113 -5.62 -7.47 -8.96
C SER A 113 -4.99 -6.14 -8.56
N LYS A 114 -3.71 -6.15 -8.18
CA LYS A 114 -2.96 -4.95 -7.81
C LYS A 114 -2.71 -4.04 -9.01
N GLN A 115 -2.53 -4.57 -10.21
CA GLN A 115 -2.28 -3.79 -11.43
C GLN A 115 -3.52 -3.06 -11.97
N LEU A 116 -4.73 -3.51 -11.60
CA LEU A 116 -5.99 -2.97 -12.12
C LEU A 116 -6.48 -1.71 -11.39
N CYS A 117 -5.93 -1.39 -10.23
CA CYS A 117 -6.39 -0.27 -9.41
C CYS A 117 -5.33 0.81 -9.28
N ALA A 118 -5.79 2.07 -9.26
CA ALA A 118 -4.95 3.20 -8.89
C ALA A 118 -4.44 3.07 -7.44
N LYS A 119 -3.29 3.68 -7.17
CA LYS A 119 -2.57 3.64 -5.89
C LYS A 119 -2.48 5.05 -5.32
N PRO A 120 -3.53 5.52 -4.61
CA PRO A 120 -3.53 6.86 -4.04
C PRO A 120 -2.48 6.96 -2.93
N LEU A 121 -1.73 8.06 -2.94
CA LEU A 121 -0.73 8.43 -1.95
C LEU A 121 -1.15 9.71 -1.24
N ALA A 122 -0.74 9.85 0.02
CA ALA A 122 -0.84 11.11 0.73
C ALA A 122 0.04 12.19 0.09
N THR A 123 -0.22 13.43 0.49
CA THR A 123 0.50 14.63 0.05
C THR A 123 1.57 15.09 1.04
N ARG A 124 1.85 14.31 2.08
CA ARG A 124 2.90 14.59 3.07
C ARG A 124 3.88 13.43 3.15
N ALA A 125 5.15 13.75 3.36
CA ALA A 125 6.18 12.74 3.60
C ALA A 125 7.16 13.18 4.70
N TRP A 126 7.78 12.20 5.35
CA TRP A 126 8.76 12.39 6.42
C TRP A 126 10.07 11.71 6.04
N PRO A 127 11.25 12.27 6.37
CA PRO A 127 12.50 11.56 6.18
C PRO A 127 12.46 10.22 6.93
N TRP A 128 12.79 9.12 6.25
CA TRP A 128 12.75 7.79 6.88
C TRP A 128 13.73 7.69 8.06
N ASP A 129 14.90 8.29 7.93
CA ASP A 129 15.95 8.29 8.97
C ASP A 129 15.46 8.93 10.29
N ASP A 130 14.50 9.86 10.23
CA ASP A 130 13.97 10.55 11.41
C ASP A 130 12.91 9.70 12.16
N VAL A 131 12.36 8.68 11.50
CA VAL A 131 11.24 7.88 12.02
C VAL A 131 11.55 6.41 12.19
N VAL A 132 12.56 5.87 11.49
CA VAL A 132 12.93 4.44 11.51
C VAL A 132 13.19 3.90 12.91
N GLY A 133 13.84 4.69 13.78
CA GLY A 133 14.15 4.29 15.16
C GLY A 133 12.91 4.08 16.04
N ARG A 134 11.73 4.51 15.59
CA ARG A 134 10.43 4.33 16.26
C ARG A 134 9.37 3.74 15.33
N ALA A 135 9.79 3.06 14.25
CA ALA A 135 8.90 2.53 13.23
C ALA A 135 7.76 1.68 13.83
N ASP A 136 8.09 0.77 14.74
CA ASP A 136 7.12 -0.13 15.39
C ASP A 136 6.00 0.59 16.15
N ALA A 137 6.25 1.82 16.62
CA ALA A 137 5.25 2.63 17.32
C ALA A 137 4.34 3.43 16.37
N ILE A 138 4.63 3.44 15.06
CA ILE A 138 3.82 4.17 14.08
C ILE A 138 2.54 3.38 13.84
N GLY A 139 1.40 4.03 14.12
CA GLY A 139 0.08 3.50 13.85
C GLY A 139 -0.36 3.76 12.41
N LEU A 140 -1.11 2.83 11.84
CA LEU A 140 -1.68 2.90 10.51
C LEU A 140 -3.14 2.47 10.54
N ARG A 141 -4.02 3.32 10.00
CA ARG A 141 -5.48 3.17 10.13
C ARG A 141 -6.19 3.59 8.86
N SER A 142 -7.28 2.89 8.56
CA SER A 142 -8.22 3.26 7.49
C SER A 142 -9.66 3.05 7.95
N GLU A 143 -10.55 3.79 7.32
CA GLU A 143 -11.99 3.73 7.56
C GLU A 143 -12.71 3.58 6.22
N ILE A 144 -13.80 2.84 6.21
CA ILE A 144 -14.70 2.70 5.06
C ILE A 144 -16.08 3.19 5.44
N PHE A 145 -16.84 3.68 4.46
CA PHE A 145 -18.21 4.13 4.67
C PHE A 145 -19.18 3.02 4.29
N GLU A 146 -19.86 2.45 5.28
CA GLU A 146 -20.81 1.36 5.10
C GLU A 146 -22.07 1.62 5.93
N HIS A 147 -23.23 1.26 5.36
CA HIS A 147 -24.51 1.37 6.06
C HIS A 147 -24.77 2.77 6.66
N GLY A 148 -24.34 3.82 5.98
CA GLY A 148 -24.54 5.21 6.41
C GLY A 148 -23.57 5.70 7.50
N ARG A 149 -22.51 4.96 7.84
CA ARG A 149 -21.51 5.38 8.83
C ARG A 149 -20.08 5.00 8.43
N TRP A 150 -19.12 5.75 8.95
CA TRP A 150 -17.71 5.36 8.88
C TRP A 150 -17.43 4.25 9.89
N VAL A 151 -16.73 3.21 9.45
CA VAL A 151 -16.30 2.08 10.27
C VAL A 151 -14.80 1.90 10.13
N ARG A 152 -14.13 1.55 11.24
CA ARG A 152 -12.70 1.20 11.24
C ARG A 152 -12.52 -0.06 10.40
N TYR A 153 -11.71 0.04 9.35
CA TYR A 153 -11.46 -1.06 8.42
C TYR A 153 -10.12 -1.73 8.69
N GLN A 154 -9.06 -0.93 8.84
CA GLN A 154 -7.75 -1.40 9.31
C GLN A 154 -7.31 -0.55 10.50
N ASP A 155 -6.71 -1.19 11.50
CA ASP A 155 -6.07 -0.56 12.65
C ASP A 155 -4.90 -1.43 13.09
N GLY A 156 -3.69 -0.91 12.94
CA GLY A 156 -2.48 -1.63 13.29
C GLY A 156 -1.28 -0.72 13.45
N THR A 157 -0.13 -1.34 13.64
CA THR A 157 1.16 -0.64 13.72
C THR A 157 2.14 -1.28 12.75
N LEU A 158 3.18 -0.52 12.38
CA LEU A 158 4.26 -1.04 11.54
C LEU A 158 5.03 -2.18 12.23
N ALA A 159 4.84 -2.39 13.54
CA ALA A 159 5.36 -3.55 14.25
C ALA A 159 4.83 -4.89 13.70
N ALA A 160 3.74 -4.89 12.94
CA ALA A 160 3.25 -6.10 12.26
C ALA A 160 4.07 -6.47 11.00
N ILE A 161 4.88 -5.55 10.47
CA ILE A 161 5.60 -5.69 9.19
C ILE A 161 7.06 -6.02 9.46
N ARG A 162 7.62 -7.01 8.77
CA ARG A 162 9.04 -7.41 8.91
C ARG A 162 10.00 -6.22 8.77
N PRO A 163 11.03 -6.13 9.64
CA PRO A 163 12.04 -5.08 9.56
C PRO A 163 12.91 -5.19 8.30
#